data_AF-A0A2V9VQR9-F1
#
_entry.id   AF-A0A2V9VQR9-F1
#
_cell.length_a   1.000
_cell.length_b   1.000
_cell.length_c   1.000
_cell.angle_alpha   90.00
_cell.angle_beta   90.00
_cell.angle_gamma   90.00
#
_symmetry.space_group_name_H-M   'P 1'
#
loop_
_entity.id
_entity.type
_entity.pdbx_description
1 polymer ?
#
loop_
_entity_poly.entity_id
_entity_poly.type
_entity_poly.pdbx_seq_one_letter_code
_entity_poly.pdbx_strand_id
1 'polypeptide(L)'
;MPGQRFRVRGLVMSIARTRFSHSAPYLNSASTLIVVCVTVALSYLVPTLVGTLISNPKTVWPLWPGCAILVTGLLLVRVSVWPVVIPVSFVGFAVADLHAGVPLSSIARFIPGNIVEVLISAVGLRYCFDGVPRLNSVKALAKYSFFAVFLAPLAGAFFSAHGIASDYWTGWKIVFLSEVLAFITITPALLSWAIEGRALLRKARAFQLEGVVLIAGLALVSYIVFTLPENSRSPALFYTLVPFLLWSALRFGWLGVSTSLIVVTSLSIWGAVYGRGPFSNLVPLIDPLPLQMFLVFTSIPFAVLAAVVEEHKQSAHVVRESEERFRLVATTAPVMIWMAGPDRQCTYVNEPSLQFTGRPLEDELG
;
A
#
# COMPACT_ATOMS: atom_id res chain seq x y z
N MET A 1 38.25 29.96 -8.48
CA MET A 1 37.97 28.56 -8.84
C MET A 1 36.46 28.28 -8.86
N PRO A 2 35.74 28.52 -9.98
CA PRO A 2 34.28 28.28 -10.08
C PRO A 2 33.88 26.98 -10.82
N GLY A 3 34.84 26.25 -11.42
CA GLY A 3 34.56 25.17 -12.38
C GLY A 3 34.19 23.79 -11.80
N GLN A 4 34.42 23.52 -10.50
CA GLN A 4 34.16 22.20 -9.92
C GLN A 4 32.70 21.98 -9.47
N ARG A 5 31.95 23.03 -9.11
CA ARG A 5 30.54 22.89 -8.66
C ARG A 5 29.58 22.53 -9.81
N PHE A 6 29.88 22.93 -11.05
CA PHE A 6 29.04 22.60 -12.21
C PHE A 6 29.18 21.12 -12.65
N ARG A 7 30.37 20.53 -12.50
CA ARG A 7 30.61 19.13 -12.88
C ARG A 7 29.88 18.13 -11.98
N VAL A 8 29.78 18.43 -10.67
CA VAL A 8 29.05 17.58 -9.71
C VAL A 8 27.54 17.62 -9.95
N ARG A 9 26.96 18.80 -10.25
CA ARG A 9 25.53 18.91 -10.61
C ARG A 9 25.18 18.14 -11.89
N GLY A 10 26.04 18.23 -12.91
CA GLY A 10 25.87 17.46 -14.15
C GLY A 10 25.98 15.95 -13.94
N LEU A 11 26.88 15.51 -13.06
CA LEU A 11 27.06 14.09 -12.73
C LEU A 11 25.87 13.54 -11.93
N VAL A 12 25.37 14.29 -10.93
CA VAL A 12 24.20 13.88 -10.13
C VAL A 12 22.93 13.84 -10.99
N MET A 13 22.72 14.80 -11.90
CA MET A 13 21.61 14.76 -12.86
C MET A 13 21.75 13.62 -13.88
N SER A 14 22.98 13.31 -14.31
CA SER A 14 23.27 12.20 -15.23
C SER A 14 23.04 10.84 -14.58
N ILE A 15 23.48 10.66 -13.32
CA ILE A 15 23.27 9.45 -12.52
C ILE A 15 21.79 9.26 -12.19
N ALA A 16 21.07 10.35 -11.87
CA ALA A 16 19.62 10.29 -11.72
C ALA A 16 18.95 9.85 -13.04
N ARG A 17 19.27 10.49 -14.17
CA ARG A 17 18.68 10.13 -15.48
C ARG A 17 18.96 8.70 -15.93
N THR A 18 20.19 8.21 -15.74
CA THR A 18 20.57 6.85 -16.15
C THR A 18 19.89 5.80 -15.28
N ARG A 19 19.79 6.01 -13.96
CA ARG A 19 19.08 5.10 -13.05
C ARG A 19 17.56 5.10 -13.24
N PHE A 20 16.96 6.22 -13.66
CA PHE A 20 15.53 6.27 -14.00
C PHE A 20 15.17 5.66 -15.38
N SER A 21 16.16 5.33 -16.22
CA SER A 21 15.94 4.85 -17.59
C SER A 21 15.92 3.32 -17.74
N HIS A 22 16.54 2.57 -16.83
CA HIS A 22 16.64 1.12 -16.93
C HIS A 22 15.78 0.40 -15.89
N SER A 23 15.20 -0.73 -16.32
CA SER A 23 14.56 -1.80 -15.52
C SER A 23 13.28 -1.46 -14.75
N ALA A 24 12.20 -1.10 -15.45
CA ALA A 24 10.85 -1.44 -15.00
C ALA A 24 10.01 -1.89 -16.21
N PRO A 25 9.14 -2.92 -16.08
CA PRO A 25 8.20 -3.27 -17.14
C PRO A 25 7.14 -2.16 -17.22
N TYR A 26 7.46 -1.10 -17.95
CA TYR A 26 6.54 -0.01 -18.19
C TYR A 26 5.33 -0.54 -18.96
N LEU A 27 4.14 -0.10 -18.54
CA LEU A 27 2.90 -0.39 -19.26
C LEU A 27 3.05 0.01 -20.74
N ASN A 28 2.52 -0.81 -21.66
CA ASN A 28 2.44 -0.47 -23.08
C ASN A 28 1.76 0.90 -23.28
N SER A 29 1.99 1.57 -24.41
CA SER A 29 1.49 2.94 -24.64
C SER A 29 -0.02 3.09 -24.41
N ALA A 30 -0.83 2.11 -24.84
CA ALA A 30 -2.28 2.11 -24.60
C ALA A 30 -2.63 1.99 -23.10
N SER A 31 -1.98 1.08 -22.38
CA SER A 31 -2.18 0.91 -20.93
C SER A 31 -1.70 2.12 -20.13
N THR A 32 -0.63 2.79 -20.59
CA THR A 32 -0.16 4.06 -20.01
C THR A 32 -1.22 5.14 -20.16
N LEU A 33 -1.82 5.27 -21.35
CA LEU A 33 -2.90 6.25 -21.58
C LEU A 33 -4.10 5.98 -20.67
N ILE A 34 -4.51 4.72 -20.54
CA ILE A 34 -5.62 4.34 -19.64
C ILE A 34 -5.30 4.73 -18.20
N VAL A 35 -4.11 4.39 -17.69
CA VAL A 35 -3.72 4.75 -16.32
C VAL A 35 -3.69 6.26 -16.12
N VAL A 36 -3.19 7.02 -17.09
CA VAL A 36 -3.20 8.50 -17.04
C VAL A 36 -4.62 9.03 -16.98
N CYS A 37 -5.49 8.60 -17.89
CA CYS A 37 -6.89 9.04 -17.94
C CYS A 37 -7.64 8.69 -16.66
N VAL A 38 -7.47 7.47 -16.15
CA VAL A 38 -8.10 7.02 -14.90
C VAL A 38 -7.57 7.81 -13.71
N THR A 39 -6.25 8.02 -13.62
CA THR A 39 -5.65 8.79 -12.52
C THR A 39 -6.19 10.21 -12.50
N VAL A 40 -6.17 10.89 -13.65
CA VAL A 40 -6.69 12.27 -13.79
C VAL A 40 -8.19 12.33 -13.48
N ALA A 41 -8.98 11.39 -13.99
CA ALA A 41 -10.41 11.34 -13.72
C ALA A 41 -10.68 11.13 -12.23
N LEU A 42 -9.99 10.20 -11.58
CA LEU A 42 -10.14 9.94 -10.15
C LEU A 42 -9.65 11.11 -9.29
N SER A 43 -8.62 11.84 -9.72
CA SER A 43 -8.15 13.05 -9.04
C SER A 43 -9.23 14.13 -8.96
N TYR A 44 -10.16 14.19 -9.92
CA TYR A 44 -11.32 15.09 -9.85
C TYR A 44 -12.54 14.44 -9.18
N LEU A 45 -12.90 13.23 -9.60
CA LEU A 45 -14.14 12.57 -9.20
C LEU A 45 -14.17 12.17 -7.72
N VAL A 46 -13.05 11.68 -7.17
CA VAL A 46 -13.05 11.19 -5.79
C VAL A 46 -13.22 12.34 -4.78
N PRO A 47 -12.45 13.45 -4.87
CA PRO A 47 -12.69 14.59 -3.99
C PRO A 47 -14.08 15.20 -4.21
N THR A 48 -14.59 15.24 -5.45
CA THR A 48 -15.95 15.74 -5.71
C THR A 48 -17.01 14.88 -5.03
N LEU A 49 -16.98 13.55 -5.23
CA LEU A 49 -17.94 12.61 -4.64
C LEU A 49 -17.91 12.66 -3.11
N VAL A 50 -16.72 12.57 -2.52
CA VAL A 50 -16.57 12.59 -1.07
C VAL A 50 -16.97 13.95 -0.50
N GLY A 51 -16.66 15.06 -1.19
CA GLY A 51 -17.13 16.40 -0.83
C GLY A 51 -18.66 16.51 -0.82
N THR A 52 -19.37 15.87 -1.75
CA THR A 52 -20.85 15.86 -1.72
C THR A 52 -21.43 15.07 -0.55
N LEU A 53 -20.77 13.98 -0.13
CA LEU A 53 -21.17 13.18 1.02
C LEU A 53 -20.97 13.92 2.34
N ILE A 54 -20.01 14.84 2.38
CA ILE A 54 -19.67 15.65 3.54
C ILE A 54 -20.33 17.03 3.34
N SER A 55 -21.66 17.11 3.51
CA SER A 55 -22.47 18.28 3.15
C SER A 55 -22.24 19.55 4.00
N ASN A 56 -21.19 19.61 4.82
CA ASN A 56 -20.89 20.73 5.71
C ASN A 56 -19.53 21.37 5.34
N PRO A 57 -19.51 22.66 4.90
CA PRO A 57 -18.30 23.34 4.43
C PRO A 57 -17.24 23.59 5.52
N LYS A 58 -17.57 23.32 6.79
CA LYS A 58 -16.62 23.39 7.91
C LYS A 58 -15.95 22.05 8.26
N THR A 59 -16.37 20.96 7.63
CA THR A 59 -15.83 19.63 7.95
C THR A 59 -14.43 19.47 7.36
N VAL A 60 -13.48 19.09 8.22
CA VAL A 60 -12.12 18.76 7.79
C VAL A 60 -12.08 17.31 7.32
N TRP A 61 -11.37 17.05 6.21
CA TRP A 61 -11.25 15.74 5.62
C TRP A 61 -10.49 14.79 6.57
N PRO A 62 -11.11 13.68 7.04
CA PRO A 62 -10.42 12.72 7.88
C PRO A 62 -9.37 11.91 7.10
N LEU A 63 -9.56 11.77 5.78
CA LEU A 63 -8.64 11.13 4.85
C LEU A 63 -8.73 11.85 3.49
N TRP A 64 -7.59 12.22 2.91
CA TRP A 64 -7.50 12.83 1.58
C TRP A 64 -6.93 11.83 0.57
N PRO A 65 -7.75 11.31 -0.35
CA PRO A 65 -7.31 10.23 -1.25
C PRO A 65 -6.52 10.73 -2.46
N GLY A 66 -6.55 12.03 -2.77
CA GLY A 66 -6.05 12.60 -4.02
C GLY A 66 -4.57 12.32 -4.27
N CYS A 67 -3.71 12.67 -3.31
CA CYS A 67 -2.26 12.49 -3.40
C CYS A 67 -1.88 11.00 -3.54
N ALA A 68 -2.51 10.12 -2.77
CA ALA A 68 -2.29 8.68 -2.83
C ALA A 68 -2.64 8.08 -4.21
N ILE A 69 -3.77 8.46 -4.80
CA ILE A 69 -4.19 8.05 -6.15
C ILE A 69 -3.19 8.55 -7.20
N LEU A 70 -2.81 9.84 -7.12
CA LEU A 70 -1.87 10.44 -8.06
C LEU A 70 -0.50 9.74 -8.01
N VAL A 71 0.05 9.54 -6.81
CA VAL A 71 1.34 8.85 -6.63
C VAL A 71 1.29 7.43 -7.17
N THR A 72 0.20 6.70 -6.93
CA THR A 72 -0.02 5.37 -7.53
C THR A 72 0.06 5.43 -9.05
N GLY A 73 -0.67 6.36 -9.68
CA GLY A 73 -0.63 6.56 -11.13
C GLY A 73 0.77 6.88 -11.65
N LEU A 74 1.50 7.77 -10.97
CA LEU A 74 2.87 8.16 -11.33
C LEU A 74 3.86 7.00 -11.24
N LEU A 75 3.72 6.11 -10.25
CA LEU A 75 4.57 4.92 -10.09
C LEU A 75 4.35 3.88 -11.18
N LEU A 76 3.16 3.82 -11.77
CA LEU A 76 2.82 2.90 -12.86
C LEU A 76 3.24 3.40 -14.25
N VAL A 77 3.59 4.68 -14.39
CA VAL A 77 3.97 5.30 -15.67
C VAL A 77 5.43 5.77 -15.70
N ARG A 78 5.92 6.06 -16.91
CA ARG A 78 7.29 6.57 -17.13
C ARG A 78 7.44 8.00 -16.60
N VAL A 79 8.62 8.35 -16.07
CA VAL A 79 8.93 9.72 -15.55
C VAL A 79 8.69 10.79 -16.62
N SER A 80 8.90 10.46 -17.89
CA SER A 80 8.68 11.39 -19.01
C SER A 80 7.25 11.91 -19.12
N VAL A 81 6.27 11.19 -18.56
CA VAL A 81 4.85 11.56 -18.59
C VAL A 81 4.45 12.39 -17.36
N TRP A 82 5.26 12.38 -16.30
CA TRP A 82 4.96 13.09 -15.04
C TRP A 82 4.71 14.60 -15.22
N PRO A 83 5.46 15.34 -16.06
CA PRO A 83 5.23 16.77 -16.27
C PRO A 83 3.84 17.11 -16.83
N VAL A 84 3.12 16.15 -17.41
CA VAL A 84 1.74 16.33 -17.90
C VAL A 84 0.73 15.91 -16.83
N VAL A 85 0.92 14.74 -16.22
CA VAL A 85 -0.04 14.17 -15.26
C VAL A 85 -0.14 15.01 -14.00
N ILE A 86 1.00 15.50 -13.49
CA ILE A 86 1.07 16.27 -12.24
C ILE A 86 0.21 17.54 -12.36
N PRO A 87 0.47 18.49 -13.29
CA PRO A 87 -0.31 19.73 -13.36
C PRO A 87 -1.81 19.48 -13.60
N VAL A 88 -2.16 18.55 -14.49
CA VAL A 88 -3.57 18.24 -14.81
C VAL A 88 -4.31 17.70 -13.59
N SER A 89 -3.68 16.84 -12.80
CA SER A 89 -4.27 16.29 -11.57
C SER A 89 -4.44 17.37 -10.50
N PHE A 90 -3.48 18.30 -10.38
CA PHE A 90 -3.58 19.44 -9.47
C PHE A 90 -4.67 20.44 -9.86
N VAL A 91 -4.89 20.65 -11.16
CA VAL A 91 -6.07 21.39 -11.64
C VAL A 91 -7.36 20.67 -11.23
N GLY A 92 -7.40 19.33 -11.36
CA GLY A 92 -8.52 18.51 -10.89
C GLY A 92 -8.81 18.70 -9.39
N PHE A 93 -7.77 18.67 -8.54
CA PHE A 93 -7.91 18.93 -7.10
C PHE A 93 -8.45 20.33 -6.83
N ALA A 94 -7.87 21.36 -7.46
CA ALA A 94 -8.29 22.75 -7.28
C ALA A 94 -9.75 22.97 -7.68
N VAL A 95 -10.21 22.39 -8.79
CA VAL A 95 -11.61 22.50 -9.24
C VAL A 95 -12.54 21.77 -8.26
N ALA A 96 -12.16 20.60 -7.76
CA ALA A 96 -12.96 19.88 -6.79
C ALA A 96 -13.10 20.64 -5.45
N ASP A 97 -11.99 21.23 -4.95
CA ASP A 97 -12.01 22.07 -3.75
C ASP A 97 -12.86 23.33 -3.93
N LEU A 98 -12.80 23.95 -5.11
CA LEU A 98 -13.65 25.10 -5.47
C LEU A 98 -15.14 24.71 -5.46
N HIS A 99 -15.50 23.55 -6.03
CA HIS A 99 -16.87 23.03 -6.02
C HIS A 99 -17.36 22.68 -4.60
N ALA A 100 -16.45 22.26 -3.73
CA ALA A 100 -16.73 22.00 -2.31
C ALA A 100 -16.85 23.30 -1.48
N GLY A 101 -16.64 24.48 -2.08
CA GLY A 101 -16.74 25.77 -1.40
C GLY A 101 -15.51 26.11 -0.55
N VAL A 102 -14.38 25.44 -0.75
CA VAL A 102 -13.12 25.73 -0.04
C VAL A 102 -12.61 27.12 -0.48
N PRO A 103 -12.21 28.01 0.45
CA PRO A 103 -11.69 29.33 0.09
C PRO A 103 -10.46 29.26 -0.81
N LEU A 104 -10.36 30.13 -1.82
CA LEU A 104 -9.20 30.20 -2.72
C LEU A 104 -7.86 30.35 -1.97
N SER A 105 -7.85 31.07 -0.85
CA SER A 105 -6.64 31.22 -0.03
C SER A 105 -6.18 29.88 0.57
N SER A 106 -7.11 29.01 0.96
CA SER A 106 -6.81 27.66 1.46
C SER A 106 -6.29 26.76 0.34
N ILE A 107 -6.93 26.79 -0.84
CA ILE A 107 -6.49 26.04 -2.02
C ILE A 107 -5.05 26.43 -2.42
N ALA A 108 -4.76 27.73 -2.44
CA ALA A 108 -3.41 28.24 -2.74
C ALA A 108 -2.34 27.75 -1.75
N ARG A 109 -2.72 27.37 -0.53
CA ARG A 109 -1.83 26.82 0.51
C ARG A 109 -1.73 25.29 0.44
N PHE A 110 -2.81 24.59 0.06
CA PHE A 110 -2.82 23.14 -0.10
C PHE A 110 -2.00 22.68 -1.31
N ILE A 111 -2.10 23.37 -2.45
CA ILE A 111 -1.45 22.93 -3.70
C ILE A 111 0.08 22.78 -3.52
N PRO A 112 0.84 23.75 -2.99
CA PRO A 112 2.28 23.59 -2.78
C PRO A 112 2.62 22.41 -1.86
N GLY A 113 1.88 22.22 -0.78
CA GLY A 113 2.08 21.11 0.16
C GLY A 113 1.86 19.75 -0.50
N ASN A 114 0.76 19.63 -1.24
CA ASN A 114 0.43 18.41 -1.97
C ASN A 114 1.44 18.14 -3.10
N ILE A 115 1.98 19.17 -3.77
CA ILE A 115 3.07 19.01 -4.75
C ILE A 115 4.33 18.45 -4.07
N VAL A 116 4.74 19.04 -2.94
CA VAL A 116 5.90 18.59 -2.17
C VAL A 116 5.73 17.12 -1.76
N GLU A 117 4.55 16.77 -1.25
CA GLU A 117 4.22 15.41 -0.84
C GLU A 117 4.27 14.40 -2.00
N VAL A 118 3.61 14.71 -3.12
CA VAL A 118 3.59 13.86 -4.31
C VAL A 118 5.00 13.67 -4.87
N LEU A 119 5.82 14.72 -4.89
CA LEU A 119 7.19 14.63 -5.39
C LEU A 119 8.09 13.82 -4.45
N ILE A 120 8.05 14.06 -3.12
CA ILE A 120 8.86 13.31 -2.15
C ILE A 120 8.50 11.83 -2.19
N SER A 121 7.21 11.51 -2.18
CA SER A 121 6.73 10.12 -2.22
C SER A 121 7.07 9.46 -3.54
N ALA A 122 6.70 10.03 -4.69
CA ALA A 122 6.92 9.41 -5.99
C ALA A 122 8.42 9.27 -6.34
N VAL A 123 9.23 10.31 -6.10
CA VAL A 123 10.68 10.26 -6.36
C VAL A 123 11.38 9.36 -5.35
N GLY A 124 11.04 9.46 -4.06
CA GLY A 124 11.63 8.66 -2.99
C GLY A 124 11.37 7.17 -3.16
N LEU A 125 10.12 6.79 -3.44
CA LEU A 125 9.77 5.41 -3.74
C LEU A 125 10.49 4.92 -4.99
N ARG A 126 10.52 5.70 -6.07
CA ARG A 126 11.22 5.28 -7.30
C ARG A 126 12.73 5.22 -7.14
N TYR A 127 13.31 5.96 -6.21
CA TYR A 127 14.73 5.86 -5.87
C TYR A 127 15.04 4.60 -5.04
N CYS A 128 14.12 4.20 -4.15
CA CYS A 128 14.31 3.06 -3.26
C CYS A 128 13.94 1.70 -3.87
N PHE A 129 13.10 1.72 -4.90
CA PHE A 129 12.60 0.55 -5.61
C PHE A 129 12.99 0.65 -7.08
N ASP A 130 13.66 -0.38 -7.60
CA ASP A 130 13.97 -0.49 -9.04
C ASP A 130 12.69 -0.86 -9.82
N GLY A 131 11.76 0.10 -9.92
CA GLY A 131 10.45 -0.05 -10.57
C GLY A 131 9.27 0.19 -9.63
N VAL A 132 8.17 -0.54 -9.87
CA VAL A 132 6.94 -0.40 -9.07
C VAL A 132 7.16 -1.02 -7.69
N PRO A 133 6.89 -0.30 -6.58
CA PRO A 133 7.11 -0.82 -5.24
C PRO A 133 6.33 -2.11 -4.99
N ARG A 134 7.02 -3.15 -4.51
CA ARG A 134 6.40 -4.39 -4.01
C ARG A 134 6.67 -4.48 -2.51
N LEU A 135 5.61 -4.60 -1.72
CA LEU A 135 5.67 -4.59 -0.26
C LEU A 135 5.75 -6.02 0.29
N ASN A 136 6.76 -6.75 -0.17
CA ASN A 136 6.94 -8.18 0.06
C ASN A 136 7.90 -8.53 1.21
N SER A 137 8.45 -7.52 1.89
CA SER A 137 9.32 -7.71 3.04
C SER A 137 9.14 -6.57 4.02
N VAL A 138 9.49 -6.80 5.29
CA VAL A 138 9.48 -5.76 6.32
C VAL A 138 10.43 -4.61 5.93
N LYS A 139 11.56 -4.93 5.29
CA LYS A 139 12.51 -3.93 4.78
C LYS A 139 11.92 -3.08 3.64
N ALA A 140 11.18 -3.70 2.72
CA ALA A 140 10.47 -2.98 1.67
C ALA A 140 9.38 -2.08 2.27
N LEU A 141 8.59 -2.60 3.21
CA LEU A 141 7.58 -1.82 3.92
C LEU A 141 8.21 -0.64 4.66
N ALA A 142 9.34 -0.82 5.35
CA ALA A 142 10.02 0.25 6.06
C ALA A 142 10.48 1.38 5.11
N LYS A 143 11.06 1.03 3.94
CA LYS A 143 11.42 2.02 2.91
C LYS A 143 10.18 2.77 2.40
N TYR A 144 9.10 2.05 2.12
CA TYR A 144 7.85 2.63 1.67
C TYR A 144 7.28 3.60 2.71
N SER A 145 7.14 3.14 3.95
CA SER A 145 6.61 3.93 5.06
C SER A 145 7.44 5.17 5.32
N PHE A 146 8.78 5.08 5.23
CA PHE A 146 9.65 6.23 5.43
C PHE A 146 9.37 7.34 4.40
N PHE A 147 9.33 7.04 3.11
CA PHE A 147 9.15 8.06 2.07
C PHE A 147 7.69 8.50 1.89
N ALA A 148 6.76 7.55 1.79
CA ALA A 148 5.38 7.84 1.40
C ALA A 148 4.45 8.07 2.59
N VAL A 149 4.62 7.33 3.70
CA VAL A 149 3.71 7.42 4.85
C VAL A 149 4.19 8.47 5.85
N PHE A 150 5.50 8.67 6.00
CA PHE A 150 6.05 9.61 6.99
C PHE A 150 6.62 10.87 6.36
N LEU A 151 7.72 10.79 5.60
CA LEU A 151 8.47 11.97 5.15
C LEU A 151 7.66 12.89 4.23
N ALA A 152 6.92 12.33 3.28
CA ALA A 152 6.09 13.10 2.35
C ALA A 152 4.96 13.85 3.09
N PRO A 153 4.07 13.19 3.86
CA PRO A 153 3.07 13.86 4.69
C PRO A 153 3.65 14.85 5.68
N LEU A 154 4.78 14.52 6.32
CA LEU A 154 5.46 15.41 7.27
C LEU A 154 5.81 16.73 6.59
N ALA A 155 6.44 16.68 5.41
CA ALA A 155 6.85 17.85 4.66
C ALA A 155 5.65 18.60 4.05
N GLY A 156 4.69 17.89 3.45
CA GLY A 156 3.50 18.48 2.84
C GLY A 156 2.64 19.23 3.85
N ALA A 157 2.45 18.65 5.05
CA ALA A 157 1.65 19.25 6.11
C ALA A 157 2.19 20.61 6.59
N PHE A 158 3.50 20.88 6.56
CA PHE A 158 4.04 22.20 6.91
C PHE A 158 3.50 23.33 6.03
N PHE A 159 3.29 23.06 4.74
CA PHE A 159 2.71 24.02 3.80
C PHE A 159 1.19 24.07 3.93
N SER A 160 0.56 22.88 3.94
CA SER A 160 -0.90 22.74 3.92
C SER A 160 -1.58 23.13 5.23
N ALA A 161 -0.89 23.09 6.38
CA ALA A 161 -1.46 23.40 7.70
C ALA A 161 -2.13 24.79 7.77
N HIS A 162 -1.54 25.79 7.11
CA HIS A 162 -2.11 27.13 7.07
C HIS A 162 -3.44 27.18 6.31
N GLY A 163 -3.74 26.22 5.44
CA GLY A 163 -4.98 26.17 4.66
C GLY A 163 -6.21 25.78 5.49
N ILE A 164 -6.03 25.22 6.68
CA ILE A 164 -7.14 24.84 7.56
C ILE A 164 -7.50 26.02 8.47
N ALA A 165 -8.81 26.24 8.67
CA ALA A 165 -9.35 27.25 9.57
C ALA A 165 -9.27 26.80 11.05
N SER A 166 -8.07 26.45 11.52
CA SER A 166 -7.75 26.06 12.90
C SER A 166 -6.39 26.64 13.31
N ASP A 167 -6.00 26.45 14.57
CA ASP A 167 -4.60 26.68 14.98
C ASP A 167 -3.64 25.89 14.07
N TYR A 168 -2.48 26.47 13.78
CA TYR A 168 -1.49 25.91 12.87
C TYR A 168 -1.12 24.47 13.21
N TRP A 169 -0.83 24.17 14.48
CA TRP A 169 -0.41 22.83 14.88
C TRP A 169 -1.57 21.83 14.87
N THR A 170 -2.80 22.31 15.07
CA THR A 170 -3.99 21.48 14.94
C THR A 170 -4.25 21.14 13.48
N GLY A 171 -4.19 22.13 12.59
CA GLY A 171 -4.33 21.93 11.14
C GLY A 171 -3.23 21.01 10.61
N TRP A 172 -1.99 21.21 11.05
CA TRP A 172 -0.86 20.35 10.71
C TRP A 172 -1.10 18.89 11.09
N LYS A 173 -1.56 18.61 12.32
CA LYS A 173 -1.87 17.24 12.78
C LYS A 173 -2.95 16.59 11.91
N ILE A 174 -4.01 17.33 11.59
CA ILE A 174 -5.13 16.80 10.81
C ILE A 174 -4.69 16.48 9.38
N VAL A 175 -3.98 17.39 8.71
CA VAL A 175 -3.43 17.14 7.37
C VAL A 175 -2.46 15.96 7.39
N PHE A 176 -1.50 15.97 8.32
CA PHE A 176 -0.49 14.93 8.42
C PHE A 176 -1.13 13.53 8.56
N LEU A 177 -2.06 13.36 9.50
CA LEU A 177 -2.72 12.08 9.72
C LEU A 177 -3.65 11.67 8.57
N SER A 178 -4.32 12.63 7.95
CA SER A 178 -5.15 12.39 6.76
C SER A 178 -4.34 11.78 5.61
N GLU A 179 -3.15 12.32 5.35
CA GLU A 179 -2.27 11.86 4.27
C GLU A 179 -1.57 10.54 4.64
N VAL A 180 -1.11 10.38 5.89
CA VAL A 180 -0.60 9.10 6.42
C VAL A 180 -1.61 7.97 6.15
N LEU A 181 -2.88 8.20 6.44
CA LEU A 181 -3.95 7.22 6.23
C LEU A 181 -4.15 6.91 4.75
N ALA A 182 -4.15 7.92 3.89
CA ALA A 182 -4.28 7.72 2.45
C ALA A 182 -3.12 6.88 1.89
N PHE A 183 -1.87 7.17 2.28
CA PHE A 183 -0.70 6.43 1.81
C PHE A 183 -0.57 5.02 2.39
N ILE A 184 -1.06 4.74 3.60
CA ILE A 184 -1.00 3.38 4.16
C ILE A 184 -2.16 2.49 3.69
N THR A 185 -3.29 3.07 3.28
CA THR A 185 -4.47 2.30 2.86
C THR A 185 -4.66 2.26 1.34
N ILE A 186 -4.68 3.41 0.67
CA ILE A 186 -5.11 3.52 -0.74
C ILE A 186 -3.98 3.14 -1.70
N THR A 187 -2.83 3.80 -1.61
CA THR A 187 -1.69 3.57 -2.51
C THR A 187 -1.30 2.09 -2.60
N PRO A 188 -1.09 1.36 -1.48
CA PRO A 188 -0.77 -0.05 -1.54
C PRO A 188 -1.87 -0.91 -2.17
N ALA A 189 -3.15 -0.62 -1.89
CA ALA A 189 -4.25 -1.37 -2.49
C ALA A 189 -4.28 -1.20 -4.01
N LEU A 190 -4.19 0.05 -4.48
CA LEU A 190 -4.22 0.36 -5.90
C LEU A 190 -3.03 -0.27 -6.64
N LEU A 191 -1.83 -0.21 -6.07
CA LEU A 191 -0.65 -0.87 -6.63
C LEU A 191 -0.81 -2.39 -6.70
N SER A 192 -1.28 -3.03 -5.62
CA SER A 192 -1.49 -4.47 -5.60
C SER A 192 -2.55 -4.93 -6.60
N TRP A 193 -3.67 -4.22 -6.73
CA TRP A 193 -4.67 -4.54 -7.74
C TRP A 193 -4.17 -4.32 -9.16
N ALA A 194 -3.37 -3.28 -9.40
CA ALA A 194 -2.78 -3.01 -10.71
C ALA A 194 -1.78 -4.08 -11.14
N ILE A 195 -1.00 -4.63 -10.20
CA ILE A 195 0.06 -5.63 -10.49
C ILE A 195 -0.49 -7.06 -10.47
N GLU A 196 -1.26 -7.42 -9.44
CA GLU A 196 -1.61 -8.80 -9.10
C GLU A 196 -3.09 -9.13 -9.37
N GLY A 197 -3.96 -8.13 -9.57
CA GLY A 197 -5.41 -8.34 -9.72
C GLY A 197 -5.78 -9.31 -10.85
N ARG A 198 -5.03 -9.27 -11.97
CA ARG A 198 -5.25 -10.22 -13.08
C ARG A 198 -4.82 -11.65 -12.75
N ALA A 199 -3.79 -11.83 -11.91
CA ALA A 199 -3.35 -13.14 -11.48
C ALA A 199 -4.39 -13.78 -10.54
N LEU A 200 -5.08 -12.96 -9.73
CA LEU A 200 -6.18 -13.41 -8.86
C LEU A 200 -7.34 -14.04 -9.66
N LEU A 201 -7.67 -13.44 -10.81
CA LEU A 201 -8.72 -13.94 -11.70
C LEU A 201 -8.40 -15.32 -12.30
N ARG A 202 -7.12 -15.70 -12.33
CA ARG A 202 -6.65 -17.00 -12.81
C ARG A 202 -6.60 -18.08 -11.71
N LYS A 203 -6.75 -17.70 -10.43
CA LYS A 203 -6.78 -18.66 -9.32
C LYS A 203 -8.10 -19.43 -9.29
N ALA A 204 -8.11 -20.56 -8.57
CA ALA A 204 -9.29 -21.40 -8.41
C ALA A 204 -10.51 -20.62 -7.88
N ARG A 205 -11.71 -20.95 -8.36
CA ARG A 205 -12.96 -20.28 -7.95
C ARG A 205 -13.18 -20.30 -6.43
N ALA A 206 -12.79 -21.39 -5.76
CA ALA A 206 -12.86 -21.49 -4.30
C ALA A 206 -12.06 -20.38 -3.59
N PHE A 207 -10.86 -20.05 -4.09
CA PHE A 207 -10.03 -18.97 -3.54
C PHE A 207 -10.67 -17.59 -3.74
N GLN A 208 -11.35 -17.38 -4.87
CA GLN A 208 -12.07 -16.14 -5.15
C GLN A 208 -13.30 -16.00 -4.24
N LEU A 209 -14.09 -17.07 -4.09
CA LEU A 209 -15.25 -17.10 -3.20
C LEU A 209 -14.84 -16.83 -1.75
N GLU A 210 -13.72 -17.42 -1.30
CA GLU A 210 -13.16 -17.17 0.03
C GLU A 210 -12.90 -15.66 0.25
N GLY A 211 -12.32 -14.99 -0.75
CA GLY A 211 -12.07 -13.55 -0.70
C GLY A 211 -13.34 -12.71 -0.66
N VAL A 212 -14.36 -13.09 -1.46
CA VAL A 212 -15.67 -12.43 -1.46
C VAL A 212 -16.36 -12.58 -0.10
N VAL A 213 -16.34 -13.78 0.48
CA VAL A 213 -16.92 -14.03 1.82
C VAL A 213 -16.20 -13.22 2.88
N LEU A 214 -14.88 -13.17 2.85
CA LEU A 214 -14.09 -12.35 3.77
C LEU A 214 -14.48 -10.88 3.70
N ILE A 215 -14.53 -10.30 2.48
CA ILE A 215 -14.82 -8.88 2.29
C ILE A 215 -16.28 -8.55 2.62
N ALA A 216 -17.23 -9.40 2.21
CA ALA A 216 -18.64 -9.23 2.52
C ALA A 216 -18.92 -9.32 4.03
N GLY A 217 -18.32 -10.32 4.71
CA GLY A 217 -18.42 -10.47 6.15
C GLY A 217 -17.80 -9.28 6.90
N LEU A 218 -16.60 -8.85 6.49
CA LEU A 218 -15.95 -7.66 7.05
C LEU A 218 -16.80 -6.41 6.84
N ALA A 219 -17.37 -6.21 5.66
CA ALA A 219 -18.22 -5.06 5.36
C ALA A 219 -19.49 -5.06 6.22
N LEU A 220 -20.13 -6.23 6.40
CA LEU A 220 -21.31 -6.38 7.26
C LEU A 220 -20.98 -6.08 8.73
N VAL A 221 -19.91 -6.69 9.27
CA VAL A 221 -19.49 -6.45 10.65
C VAL A 221 -19.08 -4.99 10.85
N SER A 222 -18.31 -4.42 9.93
CA SER A 222 -17.93 -3.00 9.95
C SER A 222 -19.15 -2.09 9.92
N TYR A 223 -20.13 -2.38 9.06
CA TYR A 223 -21.38 -1.64 9.00
C TYR A 223 -22.10 -1.67 10.35
N ILE A 224 -22.26 -2.84 10.98
CA ILE A 224 -22.87 -2.97 12.31
C ILE A 224 -22.09 -2.16 13.36
N VAL A 225 -20.77 -2.35 13.42
CA VAL A 225 -19.87 -1.66 14.37
C VAL A 225 -19.91 -0.15 14.19
N PHE A 226 -20.03 0.37 12.98
CA PHE A 226 -20.03 1.82 12.72
C PHE A 226 -21.44 2.44 12.59
N THR A 227 -22.53 1.68 12.80
CA THR A 227 -23.90 2.20 12.75
C THR A 227 -24.71 2.12 14.03
N LEU A 228 -24.50 1.10 14.89
CA LEU A 228 -25.33 0.99 16.11
C LEU A 228 -25.19 2.24 17.02
N PRO A 229 -26.24 2.64 17.76
CA PRO A 229 -26.22 3.78 18.68
C PRO A 229 -25.27 3.59 19.90
N GLU A 230 -24.85 4.70 20.50
CA GLU A 230 -23.89 4.76 21.62
C GLU A 230 -24.38 4.09 22.92
N ASN A 231 -25.69 4.17 23.22
CA ASN A 231 -26.28 3.74 24.49
C ASN A 231 -26.20 2.23 24.79
N SER A 232 -25.58 1.43 23.93
CA SER A 232 -25.56 -0.03 24.02
C SER A 232 -24.16 -0.66 23.95
N ARG A 233 -23.07 0.10 24.16
CA ARG A 233 -21.75 -0.35 23.66
C ARG A 233 -20.63 -0.48 24.69
N SER A 234 -19.98 -1.64 24.62
CA SER A 234 -18.61 -1.89 25.08
C SER A 234 -17.61 -1.54 23.97
N PRO A 235 -16.48 -0.87 24.27
CA PRO A 235 -15.36 -0.68 23.34
C PRO A 235 -14.83 -1.96 22.70
N ALA A 236 -15.19 -3.13 23.24
CA ALA A 236 -14.75 -4.43 22.74
C ALA A 236 -15.25 -4.77 21.31
N LEU A 237 -16.29 -4.08 20.80
CA LEU A 237 -16.82 -4.34 19.45
C LEU A 237 -15.79 -4.09 18.34
N PHE A 238 -14.80 -3.22 18.54
CA PHE A 238 -13.72 -3.02 17.57
C PHE A 238 -12.89 -4.28 17.31
N TYR A 239 -12.74 -5.14 18.32
CA TYR A 239 -11.98 -6.38 18.18
C TYR A 239 -12.66 -7.40 17.27
N THR A 240 -13.94 -7.23 16.94
CA THR A 240 -14.65 -8.10 15.97
C THR A 240 -14.09 -7.97 14.55
N LEU A 241 -13.39 -6.88 14.24
CA LEU A 241 -12.72 -6.68 12.95
C LEU A 241 -11.40 -7.47 12.83
N VAL A 242 -10.74 -7.74 13.97
CA VAL A 242 -9.40 -8.35 14.01
C VAL A 242 -9.36 -9.73 13.35
N PRO A 243 -10.30 -10.68 13.59
CA PRO A 243 -10.30 -11.97 12.92
C PRO A 243 -10.32 -11.87 11.39
N PHE A 244 -11.10 -10.94 10.83
CA PHE A 244 -11.17 -10.72 9.38
C PHE A 244 -9.87 -10.12 8.85
N LEU A 245 -9.29 -9.16 9.57
CA LEU A 245 -8.01 -8.54 9.19
C LEU A 245 -6.86 -9.56 9.26
N LEU A 246 -6.82 -10.42 10.29
CA LEU A 246 -5.89 -11.55 10.39
C LEU A 246 -6.10 -12.55 9.24
N TRP A 247 -7.35 -12.96 8.97
CA TRP A 247 -7.66 -13.86 7.86
C TRP A 247 -7.20 -13.25 6.52
N SER A 248 -7.40 -11.94 6.33
CA SER A 248 -6.99 -11.24 5.12
C SER A 248 -5.47 -11.25 4.94
N ALA A 249 -4.71 -10.98 6.01
CA ALA A 249 -3.25 -10.96 6.00
C ALA A 249 -2.65 -12.35 5.75
N LEU A 250 -3.11 -13.35 6.50
CA LEU A 250 -2.55 -14.69 6.44
C LEU A 250 -2.83 -15.36 5.09
N ARG A 251 -4.08 -15.25 4.61
CA ARG A 251 -4.53 -15.94 3.40
C ARG A 251 -4.20 -15.18 2.12
N PHE A 252 -4.57 -13.90 2.05
CA PHE A 252 -4.51 -13.09 0.84
C PHE A 252 -3.31 -12.13 0.83
N GLY A 253 -2.51 -12.10 1.91
CA GLY A 253 -1.32 -11.27 1.99
C GLY A 253 -1.65 -9.78 1.93
N TRP A 254 -0.81 -9.03 1.22
CA TRP A 254 -0.92 -7.59 1.10
C TRP A 254 -2.19 -7.12 0.37
N LEU A 255 -2.60 -7.83 -0.69
CA LEU A 255 -3.82 -7.49 -1.45
C LEU A 255 -5.08 -7.62 -0.58
N GLY A 256 -5.13 -8.63 0.29
CA GLY A 256 -6.22 -8.82 1.24
C GLY A 256 -6.32 -7.72 2.29
N VAL A 257 -5.20 -7.42 2.96
CA VAL A 257 -5.16 -6.40 4.01
C VAL A 257 -5.48 -5.03 3.46
N SER A 258 -4.84 -4.62 2.36
CA SER A 258 -5.05 -3.30 1.76
C SER A 258 -6.51 -3.10 1.32
N THR A 259 -7.14 -4.11 0.72
CA THR A 259 -8.58 -4.06 0.38
C THR A 259 -9.46 -3.99 1.62
N SER A 260 -9.15 -4.79 2.65
CA SER A 260 -9.89 -4.82 3.91
C SER A 260 -9.81 -3.48 4.66
N LEU A 261 -8.63 -2.85 4.67
CA LEU A 261 -8.43 -1.54 5.29
C LEU A 261 -9.20 -0.44 4.56
N ILE A 262 -9.31 -0.48 3.23
CA ILE A 262 -10.18 0.45 2.48
C ILE A 262 -11.64 0.28 2.91
N VAL A 263 -12.12 -0.95 3.07
CA VAL A 263 -13.51 -1.21 3.51
C VAL A 263 -13.75 -0.66 4.92
N VAL A 264 -12.87 -0.98 5.87
CA VAL A 264 -12.97 -0.50 7.26
C VAL A 264 -12.91 1.03 7.31
N THR A 265 -11.99 1.64 6.57
CA THR A 265 -11.81 3.10 6.50
C THR A 265 -13.02 3.79 5.89
N SER A 266 -13.57 3.26 4.80
CA SER A 266 -14.73 3.85 4.13
C SER A 266 -15.97 3.80 5.02
N LEU A 267 -16.22 2.66 5.68
CA LEU A 267 -17.39 2.49 6.55
C LEU A 267 -17.26 3.24 7.87
N SER A 268 -16.06 3.39 8.43
CA SER A 268 -15.83 4.19 9.63
C SER A 268 -16.01 5.69 9.37
N ILE A 269 -15.48 6.20 8.25
CA ILE A 269 -15.69 7.58 7.80
C ILE A 269 -17.18 7.82 7.53
N TRP A 270 -17.84 6.91 6.80
CA TRP A 270 -19.28 7.02 6.53
C TRP A 270 -20.10 7.06 7.83
N GLY A 271 -19.84 6.14 8.78
CA GLY A 271 -20.51 6.16 10.09
C GLY A 271 -20.34 7.49 10.81
N ALA A 272 -19.09 7.99 10.90
CA ALA A 272 -18.78 9.26 11.56
C ALA A 272 -19.46 10.47 10.90
N VAL A 273 -19.43 10.56 9.56
CA VAL A 273 -20.05 11.67 8.79
C VAL A 273 -21.56 11.75 9.03
N TYR A 274 -22.23 10.61 9.14
CA TYR A 274 -23.68 10.55 9.41
C TYR A 274 -24.04 10.56 10.90
N GLY A 275 -23.08 10.85 11.79
CA GLY A 275 -23.31 10.92 13.24
C GLY A 275 -23.71 9.56 13.84
N ARG A 276 -23.18 8.47 13.29
CA ARG A 276 -23.46 7.10 13.74
C ARG A 276 -22.20 6.41 14.26
N GLY A 277 -22.41 5.35 15.03
CA GLY A 277 -21.32 4.53 15.56
C GLY A 277 -20.50 5.26 16.63
N PRO A 278 -19.30 4.75 16.94
CA PRO A 278 -18.51 5.20 18.09
C PRO A 278 -17.79 6.54 17.88
N PHE A 279 -17.93 7.11 16.68
CA PHE A 279 -17.35 8.37 16.26
C PHE A 279 -18.46 9.42 16.01
N SER A 280 -19.68 9.18 16.50
CA SER A 280 -20.86 10.03 16.27
C SER A 280 -20.80 11.39 16.96
N ASN A 281 -20.16 11.46 18.13
CA ASN A 281 -19.99 12.71 18.89
C ASN A 281 -19.00 13.69 18.24
N LEU A 282 -18.45 13.33 17.08
CA LEU A 282 -17.52 14.12 16.30
C LEU A 282 -18.24 14.91 15.21
N VAL A 283 -19.50 15.31 15.37
CA VAL A 283 -20.22 16.17 14.40
C VAL A 283 -20.47 17.57 14.98
N PRO A 284 -20.11 18.65 14.24
CA PRO A 284 -19.33 18.62 12.99
C PRO A 284 -17.93 18.05 13.30
N LEU A 285 -17.25 17.38 12.35
CA LEU A 285 -15.88 16.85 12.52
C LEU A 285 -14.88 18.01 12.67
N ILE A 286 -15.01 18.74 13.78
CA ILE A 286 -14.10 19.77 14.24
C ILE A 286 -12.81 19.08 14.70
N ASP A 287 -12.90 17.84 15.20
CA ASP A 287 -11.75 17.03 15.60
C ASP A 287 -11.83 15.58 15.05
N PRO A 288 -11.31 15.32 13.83
CA PRO A 288 -11.28 13.97 13.25
C PRO A 288 -10.27 13.03 13.93
N LEU A 289 -9.52 13.51 14.93
CA LEU A 289 -8.37 12.83 15.50
C LEU A 289 -8.67 11.43 16.06
N PRO A 290 -9.78 11.16 16.80
CA PRO A 290 -10.05 9.83 17.32
C PRO A 290 -10.26 8.79 16.21
N LEU A 291 -10.97 9.17 15.15
CA LEU A 291 -11.17 8.32 13.97
C LEU A 291 -9.84 8.08 13.25
N GLN A 292 -9.03 9.13 13.08
CA GLN A 292 -7.73 9.02 12.42
C GLN A 292 -6.77 8.11 13.21
N MET A 293 -6.69 8.28 14.53
CA MET A 293 -5.90 7.42 15.41
C MET A 293 -6.35 5.96 15.30
N PHE A 294 -7.66 5.69 15.43
CA PHE A 294 -8.20 4.35 15.28
C PHE A 294 -7.77 3.70 13.96
N LEU A 295 -7.85 4.43 12.85
CA LEU A 295 -7.48 3.91 11.53
C LEU A 295 -5.98 3.70 11.38
N VAL A 296 -5.13 4.59 11.94
CA VAL A 296 -3.66 4.42 11.91
C VAL A 296 -3.26 3.19 12.72
N PHE A 297 -3.77 3.07 13.95
CA PHE A 297 -3.48 1.95 14.85
C PHE A 297 -4.07 0.63 14.37
N THR A 298 -5.14 0.66 13.56
CA THR A 298 -5.64 -0.53 12.88
C THR A 298 -4.78 -0.87 11.67
N SER A 299 -4.38 0.12 10.86
CA SER A 299 -3.70 -0.13 9.58
C SER A 299 -2.26 -0.62 9.74
N ILE A 300 -1.46 0.01 10.62
CA ILE A 300 -0.02 -0.28 10.75
C ILE A 300 0.24 -1.76 11.11
N PRO A 301 -0.38 -2.34 12.17
CA PRO A 301 -0.07 -3.71 12.57
C PRO A 301 -0.41 -4.73 11.49
N PHE A 302 -1.55 -4.60 10.81
CA PHE A 302 -1.94 -5.53 9.75
C PHE A 302 -1.12 -5.34 8.47
N ALA A 303 -0.68 -4.12 8.17
CA ALA A 303 0.30 -3.87 7.10
C ALA A 303 1.63 -4.58 7.40
N VAL A 304 2.15 -4.44 8.63
CA VAL A 304 3.37 -5.15 9.05
C VAL A 304 3.17 -6.66 8.98
N LEU A 305 2.05 -7.18 9.47
CA LEU A 305 1.73 -8.60 9.40
C LEU A 305 1.69 -9.10 7.95
N ALA A 306 1.05 -8.37 7.03
CA ALA A 306 1.04 -8.73 5.62
C ALA A 306 2.44 -8.79 5.02
N ALA A 307 3.31 -7.82 5.35
CA ALA A 307 4.69 -7.82 4.87
C ALA A 307 5.50 -9.01 5.42
N VAL A 308 5.32 -9.35 6.71
CA VAL A 308 5.96 -10.53 7.33
C VAL A 308 5.47 -11.83 6.70
N VAL A 309 4.16 -11.97 6.47
CA VAL A 309 3.57 -13.15 5.82
C VAL A 309 4.12 -13.32 4.41
N GLU A 310 4.26 -12.23 3.65
CA GLU A 310 4.79 -12.27 2.29
C GLU A 310 6.28 -12.64 2.29
N GLU A 311 7.06 -12.08 3.21
CA GLU A 311 8.48 -12.40 3.38
C GLU A 311 8.69 -13.87 3.74
N HIS A 312 7.85 -14.40 4.62
CA HIS A 312 7.89 -15.82 5.01
C HIS A 312 7.50 -16.73 3.84
N LYS A 313 6.47 -16.38 3.05
CA LYS A 313 6.08 -17.13 1.85
C LYS A 313 7.21 -17.19 0.82
N GLN A 314 7.90 -16.06 0.61
CA GLN A 314 9.01 -15.99 -0.34
C GLN A 314 10.22 -16.80 0.14
N SER A 315 10.56 -16.70 1.43
CA SER A 315 11.66 -17.47 2.01
C SER A 315 11.39 -18.98 1.93
N ALA A 316 10.18 -19.43 2.26
CA ALA A 316 9.78 -20.83 2.15
C ALA A 316 9.80 -21.33 0.69
N HIS A 317 9.44 -20.47 -0.28
CA HIS A 317 9.49 -20.82 -1.70
C HIS A 317 10.93 -21.02 -2.18
N VAL A 318 11.86 -20.14 -1.79
CA VAL A 318 13.29 -20.25 -2.16
C VAL A 318 13.91 -21.54 -1.61
N VAL A 319 13.61 -21.89 -0.36
CA VAL A 319 14.10 -23.14 0.25
C VAL A 319 13.56 -24.35 -0.52
N ARG A 320 12.24 -24.41 -0.75
CA ARG A 320 11.63 -25.52 -1.53
C ARG A 320 12.18 -25.63 -2.93
N GLU A 321 12.36 -24.52 -3.64
CA GLU A 321 12.93 -24.52 -4.99
C GLU A 321 14.38 -25.03 -4.98
N SER A 322 15.17 -24.67 -3.97
CA SER A 322 16.54 -25.19 -3.82
C SER A 322 16.56 -26.69 -3.53
N GLU A 323 15.65 -27.18 -2.68
CA GLU A 323 15.50 -28.61 -2.37
C GLU A 323 15.03 -29.41 -3.59
N GLU A 324 14.05 -28.90 -4.34
CA GLU A 324 13.55 -29.54 -5.57
C GLU A 324 14.63 -29.58 -6.66
N ARG A 325 15.38 -28.49 -6.85
CA ARG A 325 16.52 -28.46 -7.78
C ARG A 325 17.61 -29.44 -7.35
N PHE A 326 17.95 -29.50 -6.06
CA PHE A 326 18.90 -30.46 -5.54
C PHE A 326 18.42 -31.89 -5.78
N ARG A 327 17.16 -32.20 -5.47
CA ARG A 327 16.56 -33.52 -5.66
C ARG A 327 16.58 -33.93 -7.13
N LEU A 328 16.25 -33.01 -8.04
CA LEU A 328 16.30 -33.26 -9.48
C LEU A 328 17.72 -33.55 -9.96
N VAL A 329 18.70 -32.73 -9.58
CA VAL A 329 20.10 -32.96 -9.94
C VAL A 329 20.62 -34.27 -9.35
N ALA A 330 20.33 -34.54 -8.08
CA ALA A 330 20.81 -35.73 -7.40
C ALA A 330 20.19 -37.02 -7.97
N THR A 331 18.92 -37.00 -8.36
CA THR A 331 18.25 -38.19 -8.93
C THR A 331 18.61 -38.44 -10.39
N THR A 332 18.98 -37.41 -11.16
CA THR A 332 19.29 -37.56 -12.59
C THR A 332 20.78 -37.65 -12.91
N ALA A 333 21.66 -37.24 -11.99
CA ALA A 333 23.11 -37.31 -12.22
C ALA A 333 23.59 -38.78 -12.25
N PRO A 334 24.42 -39.19 -13.22
CA PRO A 334 24.92 -40.55 -13.35
C PRO A 334 26.08 -40.82 -12.38
N VAL A 335 25.94 -40.40 -11.12
CA VAL A 335 26.92 -40.55 -10.05
C VAL A 335 26.23 -41.01 -8.78
N MET A 336 26.97 -41.74 -7.95
CA MET A 336 26.50 -42.12 -6.63
C MET A 336 26.64 -40.94 -5.66
N ILE A 337 25.52 -40.53 -5.05
CA ILE A 337 25.47 -39.43 -4.08
C ILE A 337 24.87 -39.97 -2.80
N TRP A 338 25.61 -39.83 -1.70
CA TRP A 338 25.13 -40.07 -0.35
C TRP A 338 25.50 -38.90 0.57
N MET A 339 24.74 -38.71 1.64
CA MET A 339 25.07 -37.77 2.71
C MET A 339 25.05 -38.49 4.05
N ALA A 340 26.02 -38.18 4.90
CA ALA A 340 26.09 -38.71 6.26
C ALA A 340 26.01 -37.57 7.29
N GLY A 341 25.36 -37.83 8.42
CA GLY A 341 25.29 -36.91 9.55
C GLY A 341 26.64 -36.81 10.30
N PRO A 342 26.75 -35.90 11.28
CA PRO A 342 27.94 -35.79 12.14
C PRO A 342 28.26 -37.06 12.94
N ASP A 343 27.25 -37.90 13.15
CA ASP A 343 27.31 -39.24 13.75
C ASP A 343 27.83 -40.34 12.81
N ARG A 344 28.17 -39.97 11.56
CA ARG A 344 28.60 -40.86 10.46
C ARG A 344 27.49 -41.77 9.94
N GLN A 345 26.24 -41.56 10.34
CA GLN A 345 25.10 -42.32 9.84
C GLN A 345 24.68 -41.80 8.49
N CYS A 346 24.36 -42.69 7.55
CA CYS A 346 23.88 -42.28 6.24
C CYS A 346 22.44 -41.76 6.33
N THR A 347 22.22 -40.52 5.88
CA THR A 347 20.95 -39.80 5.98
C THR A 347 20.26 -39.60 4.63
N TYR A 348 20.98 -39.81 3.53
CA TYR A 348 20.45 -39.65 2.18
C TYR A 348 21.26 -40.46 1.18
N VAL A 349 20.57 -41.09 0.24
CA VAL A 349 21.15 -41.78 -0.93
C VAL A 349 20.28 -41.47 -2.16
N ASN A 350 20.90 -41.16 -3.30
CA ASN A 350 20.17 -40.93 -4.54
C ASN A 350 19.81 -42.23 -5.27
N GLU A 351 18.80 -42.17 -6.13
CA GLU A 351 18.26 -43.33 -6.86
C GLU A 351 19.31 -44.05 -7.75
N PRO A 352 20.21 -43.36 -8.48
CA PRO A 352 21.31 -44.01 -9.19
C PRO A 352 22.24 -44.85 -8.30
N SER A 353 22.46 -44.46 -7.04
CA SER A 353 23.25 -45.28 -6.11
C SER A 353 22.55 -46.58 -5.77
N LEU A 354 21.25 -46.53 -5.48
CA LEU A 354 20.47 -47.73 -5.16
C LEU A 354 20.41 -48.69 -6.37
N GLN A 355 20.26 -48.14 -7.57
CA GLN A 355 20.30 -48.94 -8.81
C GLN A 355 21.67 -49.56 -9.06
N PHE A 356 22.75 -48.85 -8.73
CA PHE A 356 24.12 -49.34 -8.92
C PHE A 356 24.52 -50.38 -7.86
N THR A 357 24.23 -50.13 -6.57
CA THR A 357 24.57 -51.05 -5.47
C THR A 357 23.62 -52.24 -5.38
N GLY A 358 22.39 -52.10 -5.92
CA GLY A 358 21.33 -53.10 -5.84
C GLY A 358 20.75 -53.27 -4.43
N ARG A 359 21.10 -52.39 -3.49
CA ARG A 359 20.62 -52.44 -2.10
C ARG A 359 19.35 -51.61 -1.94
N PRO A 360 18.37 -52.05 -1.14
CA PRO A 360 17.21 -51.24 -0.81
C PRO A 360 17.63 -50.05 0.06
N LEU A 361 16.89 -48.95 -0.06
CA LEU A 361 17.17 -47.70 0.68
C LEU A 361 17.28 -47.92 2.20
N GLU A 362 16.49 -48.85 2.73
CA GLU A 362 16.46 -49.20 4.16
C GLU A 362 17.79 -49.76 4.68
N ASP A 363 18.56 -50.44 3.83
CA ASP A 363 19.86 -51.04 4.18
C ASP A 363 21.02 -50.04 4.07
N GLU A 364 20.80 -48.93 3.37
CA GLU A 364 21.80 -47.87 3.15
C GLU A 364 21.61 -46.67 4.08
N LEU A 365 20.50 -46.59 4.82
CA LEU A 365 20.22 -45.54 5.81
C LEU A 365 20.61 -46.01 7.22
N GLY A 366 21.25 -45.13 7.99
CA GLY A 366 21.68 -45.39 9.37
C GLY A 366 23.17 -45.37 9.61
#